data_AF-A0A2V8CF58-F1
#
_entry.id   AF-A0A2V8CF58-F1
#
_cell.length_a   1.000
_cell.length_b   1.000
_cell.length_c   1.000
_cell.angle_alpha   90.00
_cell.angle_beta   90.00
_cell.angle_gamma   90.00
#
_symmetry.space_group_name_H-M   'P 1'
#
loop_
_entity.id
_entity.type
_entity.pdbx_description
1 polymer ?
#
loop_
_entity_poly.entity_id
_entity_poly.type
_entity_poly.pdbx_seq_one_letter_code
_entity_poly.pdbx_strand_id
1 'polypeptide(L)'
;MRIAVVFAAVVLQFAASRPSIAADSGSYRFVDNWTTFPEGMTAWSSATGVDIDAKGNIYVFHRNPAMPIMAFDKDGRFLRAWGQNMFKTT
;
A
#
# COMPACT_ATOMS: atom_id res chain seq x y z
N MET A 1 -21.37 -44.82 -46.53
CA MET A 1 -22.17 -43.63 -46.92
C MET A 1 -23.22 -43.46 -45.83
N ARG A 2 -23.19 -42.50 -44.91
CA ARG A 2 -22.95 -41.05 -45.05
C ARG A 2 -22.21 -40.50 -43.83
N ILE A 3 -21.30 -39.58 -44.11
CA ILE A 3 -20.51 -38.76 -43.20
C ILE A 3 -21.43 -37.71 -42.55
N ALA A 4 -21.25 -37.46 -41.25
CA ALA A 4 -21.50 -36.14 -40.65
C ALA A 4 -20.66 -36.02 -39.37
N VAL A 5 -19.45 -35.51 -39.57
CA VAL A 5 -18.59 -34.96 -38.53
C VAL A 5 -19.22 -33.67 -38.05
N VAL A 6 -19.48 -33.52 -36.75
CA VAL A 6 -19.68 -32.20 -36.14
C VAL A 6 -18.80 -32.11 -34.91
N PHE A 7 -17.62 -31.52 -35.11
CA PHE A 7 -16.74 -31.06 -34.04
C PHE A 7 -17.39 -29.85 -33.37
N ALA A 8 -17.95 -30.02 -32.18
CA ALA A 8 -18.23 -28.91 -31.30
C ALA A 8 -17.01 -28.72 -30.39
N ALA A 9 -16.11 -27.83 -30.79
CA ALA A 9 -15.02 -27.38 -29.93
C ALA A 9 -15.62 -26.61 -28.74
N VAL A 10 -15.71 -27.26 -27.59
CA VAL A 10 -15.96 -26.59 -26.31
C VAL A 10 -14.70 -25.84 -25.95
N VAL A 11 -14.65 -24.55 -26.30
CA VAL A 11 -13.59 -23.65 -25.82
C VAL A 11 -13.87 -23.39 -24.35
N LEU A 12 -13.18 -24.10 -23.46
CA LEU A 12 -13.11 -23.76 -22.04
C LEU A 12 -12.35 -22.44 -21.92
N GLN A 13 -13.11 -21.34 -21.84
CA GLN A 13 -12.56 -20.04 -21.51
C GLN A 13 -12.17 -20.07 -20.02
N PHE A 14 -10.89 -20.34 -19.73
CA PHE A 14 -10.33 -19.95 -18.44
C PHE A 14 -10.24 -18.42 -18.44
N ALA A 15 -11.32 -17.76 -18.04
CA ALA A 15 -11.21 -16.40 -17.53
C ALA A 15 -10.27 -16.51 -16.32
N ALA A 16 -9.03 -16.02 -16.45
CA ALA A 16 -8.14 -15.91 -15.32
C ALA A 16 -8.88 -15.09 -14.27
N SER A 17 -9.35 -15.76 -13.22
CA SER A 17 -9.93 -15.12 -12.05
C SER A 17 -8.85 -14.23 -11.48
N ARG A 18 -8.80 -12.97 -11.89
CA ARG A 18 -8.05 -11.96 -11.17
C ARG A 18 -8.70 -11.96 -9.79
N PRO A 19 -7.98 -12.24 -8.69
CA PRO A 19 -8.52 -11.96 -7.38
C PRO A 19 -8.79 -10.46 -7.34
N SER A 20 -10.02 -10.05 -7.65
CA SER A 20 -10.53 -8.81 -7.14
C SER A 20 -10.60 -9.05 -5.65
N ILE A 21 -9.73 -8.38 -4.89
CA ILE A 21 -10.01 -8.19 -3.47
C ILE A 21 -11.39 -7.54 -3.46
N ALA A 22 -12.42 -8.33 -3.13
CA ALA A 22 -13.72 -7.77 -2.83
C ALA A 22 -13.45 -6.75 -1.73
N ALA A 23 -13.82 -5.49 -1.96
CA ALA A 23 -13.80 -4.52 -0.89
C ALA A 23 -14.64 -5.11 0.23
N ASP A 24 -14.00 -5.45 1.34
CA ASP A 24 -14.70 -5.86 2.55
C ASP A 24 -15.73 -4.76 2.81
N SER A 25 -17.01 -5.13 2.95
CA SER A 25 -18.05 -4.18 3.37
C SER A 25 -17.80 -3.64 4.79
N GLY A 26 -16.72 -4.12 5.43
CA GLY A 26 -16.13 -3.61 6.65
C GLY A 26 -16.23 -2.09 6.77
N SER A 27 -16.87 -1.67 7.85
CA SER A 27 -16.93 -0.27 8.24
C SER A 27 -15.52 0.22 8.55
N TYR A 28 -14.99 1.14 7.74
CA TYR A 28 -13.77 1.85 8.07
C TYR A 28 -14.08 2.96 9.08
N ARG A 29 -13.22 3.10 10.10
CA ARG A 29 -13.27 4.21 11.05
C ARG A 29 -12.05 5.09 10.87
N PHE A 30 -12.26 6.38 10.68
CA PHE A 30 -11.18 7.36 10.74
C PHE A 30 -10.50 7.31 12.11
N VAL A 31 -9.18 7.19 12.11
CA VAL A 31 -8.35 7.31 13.31
C VAL A 31 -7.59 8.61 13.17
N ASP A 32 -8.02 9.60 13.94
CA ASP A 32 -7.35 10.89 13.96
C ASP A 32 -5.96 10.76 14.61
N ASN A 33 -4.99 11.53 14.11
CA ASN A 33 -3.62 11.60 14.64
C ASN A 33 -3.00 10.24 14.98
N TRP A 34 -3.14 9.27 14.06
CA TRP A 34 -2.71 7.89 14.31
C TRP A 34 -1.22 7.78 14.67
N THR A 35 -0.37 8.69 14.20
CA THR A 35 1.08 8.67 14.45
C THR A 35 1.51 9.49 15.64
N THR A 36 2.51 8.99 16.35
CA THR A 36 3.33 9.77 17.29
C THR A 36 4.61 10.22 16.60
N PHE A 37 4.89 11.52 16.56
CA PHE A 37 6.13 12.05 16.00
C PHE A 37 7.32 11.92 16.95
N PRO A 38 8.56 11.82 16.43
CA PRO A 38 9.76 12.02 17.24
C PRO A 38 9.86 13.46 17.75
N GLU A 39 10.70 13.66 18.77
CA GLU A 39 10.96 14.98 19.34
C GLU A 39 11.41 15.98 18.26
N GLY A 40 10.92 17.22 18.35
CA GLY A 40 11.24 18.29 17.40
C GLY A 40 10.38 18.34 16.13
N MET A 41 9.43 17.42 15.96
CA MET A 41 8.49 17.42 14.84
C MET A 41 7.03 17.45 15.32
N THR A 42 6.22 18.33 14.72
CA THR A 42 4.82 18.55 15.13
C THR A 42 3.81 18.34 14.00
N ALA A 43 4.25 18.26 12.74
CA ALA A 43 3.36 18.13 11.59
C ALA A 43 4.03 17.43 10.41
N TRP A 44 3.22 16.72 9.63
CA TRP A 44 3.61 16.15 8.35
C TRP A 44 3.96 17.23 7.32
N SER A 45 4.89 16.90 6.42
CA SER A 45 5.00 17.57 5.12
C SER A 45 4.11 16.84 4.10
N SER A 46 4.23 17.14 2.81
CA SER A 46 3.49 16.42 1.76
C SER A 46 3.90 14.94 1.72
N ALA A 47 3.03 14.05 2.20
CA ALA A 47 3.18 12.62 2.04
C ALA A 47 2.96 12.23 0.58
N THR A 48 3.93 11.50 0.01
CA THR A 48 3.96 11.14 -1.41
C THR A 48 3.90 9.63 -1.65
N GLY A 49 4.12 8.81 -0.62
CA GLY A 49 4.01 7.36 -0.72
C GLY A 49 3.89 6.69 0.65
N VAL A 50 3.24 5.53 0.65
CA VAL A 50 3.10 4.66 1.82
C VAL A 50 3.24 3.20 1.40
N ASP A 51 3.88 2.38 2.24
CA ASP A 51 3.95 0.93 2.07
C ASP A 51 3.96 0.22 3.43
N ILE A 52 3.70 -1.09 3.46
CA ILE A 52 3.58 -1.89 4.67
C ILE A 52 4.40 -3.19 4.54
N ASP A 53 5.23 -3.50 5.53
CA ASP A 53 5.95 -4.79 5.55
C ASP A 53 5.13 -5.95 6.14
N ALA A 54 5.65 -7.17 6.05
CA ALA A 54 4.98 -8.37 6.56
C ALA A 54 4.75 -8.38 8.09
N LYS A 55 5.39 -7.48 8.85
CA LYS A 55 5.16 -7.32 10.29
C LYS A 55 4.10 -6.25 10.59
N GLY A 56 3.57 -5.59 9.57
CA GLY A 56 2.63 -4.48 9.70
C GLY A 56 3.30 -3.15 10.05
N ASN A 57 4.62 -3.01 9.84
CA ASN A 57 5.23 -1.69 9.96
C ASN A 57 4.88 -0.86 8.73
N ILE A 58 4.53 0.39 8.98
CA ILE A 58 4.06 1.33 7.97
C ILE A 58 5.21 2.29 7.67
N TYR A 59 5.53 2.42 6.38
CA TYR A 59 6.59 3.26 5.87
C TYR A 59 5.98 4.42 5.11
N VAL A 60 6.28 5.65 5.51
CA VAL A 60 5.77 6.87 4.87
C VAL A 60 6.93 7.62 4.25
N PHE A 61 6.84 7.88 2.95
CA PHE A 61 7.72 8.80 2.23
C PHE A 61 7.03 10.15 2.09
N HIS A 62 7.68 11.21 2.57
CA HIS A 62 7.14 12.55 2.58
C HIS A 62 8.23 13.59 2.36
N ARG A 63 7.84 14.79 1.91
CA ARG A 63 8.76 15.87 1.52
C ARG A 63 9.34 16.63 2.71
N ASN A 64 10.03 15.91 3.61
CA ASN A 64 10.77 16.50 4.72
C ASN A 64 12.27 16.31 4.48
N PRO A 65 13.09 17.40 4.49
CA PRO A 65 14.51 17.30 4.19
C PRO A 65 15.32 16.57 5.28
N ALA A 66 14.89 16.62 6.53
CA ALA A 66 15.58 15.99 7.65
C ALA A 66 15.24 14.50 7.77
N MET A 67 13.97 14.13 7.56
CA MET A 67 13.47 12.76 7.75
C MET A 67 12.49 12.38 6.64
N PRO A 68 12.95 12.24 5.39
CA PRO A 68 12.04 12.02 4.25
C PRO A 68 11.35 10.66 4.26
N ILE A 69 11.92 9.66 4.92
CA ILE A 69 11.28 8.37 5.15
C ILE A 69 11.13 8.15 6.65
N MET A 70 9.91 7.82 7.09
CA MET A 70 9.61 7.44 8.47
C MET A 70 8.91 6.09 8.52
N ALA A 71 9.28 5.28 9.52
CA ALA A 71 8.68 3.99 9.78
C ALA A 71 7.94 4.00 11.13
N PHE A 72 6.76 3.38 11.16
CA PHE A 72 5.89 3.27 12.33
C PHE A 72 5.47 1.82 12.54
N ASP A 73 5.14 1.45 13.76
CA ASP A 73 4.38 0.22 14.00
C ASP A 73 2.92 0.37 13.57
N LYS A 74 2.15 -0.72 13.62
CA LYS A 74 0.73 -0.75 13.29
C LYS A 74 -0.15 0.20 14.15
N ASP A 75 0.36 0.62 15.32
CA ASP A 75 -0.34 1.52 16.24
C ASP A 75 0.13 2.97 16.07
N GLY A 76 1.00 3.25 15.09
CA GLY A 76 1.54 4.57 14.79
C GLY A 76 2.65 5.04 15.71
N ARG A 77 3.30 4.14 16.46
CA ARG A 77 4.51 4.50 17.21
C ARG A 77 5.67 4.64 16.25
N PHE A 78 6.38 5.77 16.34
CA PHE A 78 7.59 5.99 15.57
C PHE A 78 8.65 4.94 15.91
N LEU A 79 9.19 4.29 14.87
CA LEU A 79 10.26 3.31 15.00
C LEU A 79 11.61 3.91 14.63
N ARG A 80 11.70 4.57 13.48
CA ARG A 80 12.93 5.18 12.96
C ARG A 80 12.65 6.07 11.74
N ALA A 81 13.63 6.90 11.38
CA ALA A 81 13.64 7.68 10.16
C ALA A 81 14.99 7.58 9.45
N TRP A 82 15.01 7.81 8.14
CA TRP A 82 16.24 7.92 7.35
C TRP A 82 16.00 8.68 6.03
N GLY A 83 17.05 8.81 5.23
CA GLY A 83 16.98 9.41 3.90
C GLY A 83 17.38 10.88 3.84
N GLN A 84 17.87 11.46 4.93
CA GLN A 84 18.34 12.84 4.96
C GLN A 84 19.35 13.07 3.83
N ASN A 85 19.16 14.15 3.06
CA ASN A 85 19.98 14.50 1.89
C ASN A 85 19.98 13.48 0.73
N MET A 86 19.12 12.46 0.74
CA MET A 86 19.04 11.47 -0.34
C MET A 86 18.03 11.85 -1.43
N PHE A 87 17.13 12.80 -1.16
CA PHE A 87 16.03 13.16 -2.07
C PHE A 87 16.02 14.67 -2.32
N LYS A 88 15.78 15.06 -3.57
CA LYS A 88 15.55 16.47 -3.93
C LYS A 88 14.08 16.82 -3.72
N THR A 89 13.83 17.77 -2.84
CA THR A 89 12.54 18.45 -2.72
C THR A 89 12.58 19.69 -3.60
N THR A 90 12.26 19.51 -4.88
CA THR A 90 12.11 20.59 -5.85
C THR A 90 10.67 21.11 -5.86
#